data_AF-A0A7C3EIF5-F1
#
_entry.id   AF-A0A7C3EIF5-F1
#
_cell.length_a   1.000
_cell.length_b   1.000
_cell.length_c   1.000
_cell.angle_alpha   90.00
_cell.angle_beta   90.00
_cell.angle_gamma   90.00
#
_symmetry.space_group_name_H-M   'P 1'
#
loop_
_entity.id
_entity.type
_entity.pdbx_description
1 polymer ?
#
loop_
_entity_poly.entity_id
_entity_poly.type
_entity_poly.pdbx_seq_one_letter_code
_entity_poly.pdbx_strand_id
1 'polypeptide(L)'
;MLKKADFWLLSLVFILFLFFSYFKNPAIFKYRFDDKLVSNYFRSQDIEDKEDKIKDRIFLSDSEIYLATGYLYAKGEDPTKFNFQHPPLVKYLFGFATLFFGNPYWVQIFFALFLIFLTYLLGKMAFKKREVAFLASLFLVFDPLLKDNITQLLLDPAQAVFSLFYIILALYFPNNFLLNGVVLGLLFASKFWSSSLLLVVFIFLYRKFLIKEKVDYKNMFLSFLVAFFYFQSYLYQDFHKLWRPF
;
A
#
# COMPACT_ATOMS: atom_id res chain seq x y z
N MET A 1 -17.23 -11.14 15.01
CA MET A 1 -16.79 -10.00 15.84
C MET A 1 -15.58 -10.43 16.65
N LEU A 2 -14.55 -9.58 16.75
CA LEU A 2 -13.34 -9.89 17.53
C LEU A 2 -13.66 -9.86 19.02
N LYS A 3 -13.12 -10.81 19.78
CA LYS A 3 -13.19 -10.90 21.24
C LYS A 3 -11.92 -10.34 21.86
N LYS A 4 -11.94 -10.03 23.16
CA LYS A 4 -10.76 -9.57 23.93
C LYS A 4 -9.52 -10.44 23.70
N ALA A 5 -9.70 -11.75 23.63
CA ALA A 5 -8.60 -12.68 23.43
C ALA A 5 -8.01 -12.65 22.01
N ASP A 6 -8.75 -12.17 21.01
CA ASP A 6 -8.23 -11.99 19.65
C ASP A 6 -7.23 -10.82 19.61
N PHE A 7 -7.50 -9.75 20.36
CA PHE A 7 -6.57 -8.61 20.49
C PHE A 7 -5.25 -9.02 21.14
N TRP A 8 -5.27 -9.84 22.20
CA TRP A 8 -4.05 -10.35 22.82
C TRP A 8 -3.20 -11.18 21.84
N LEU A 9 -3.83 -12.04 21.05
CA LEU A 9 -3.13 -12.84 20.04
C LEU A 9 -2.54 -11.96 18.94
N LEU A 10 -3.29 -10.97 18.45
CA LEU A 10 -2.79 -10.00 17.47
C LEU A 10 -1.61 -9.20 18.02
N SER A 11 -1.70 -8.71 19.26
CA SER A 11 -0.59 -8.01 19.92
C SER A 11 0.64 -8.90 20.03
N LEU A 12 0.48 -10.18 20.38
CA LEU A 12 1.58 -11.14 20.41
C LEU A 12 2.22 -11.30 19.02
N VAL A 13 1.43 -11.49 17.97
CA VAL A 13 1.94 -11.62 16.59
C VAL A 13 2.65 -10.35 16.13
N PHE A 14 2.12 -9.18 16.46
CA PHE A 14 2.75 -7.89 16.14
C PHE A 14 4.09 -7.71 16.86
N ILE A 15 4.15 -8.02 18.16
CA ILE A 15 5.39 -7.96 18.94
C ILE A 15 6.43 -8.91 18.34
N LEU A 16 6.02 -10.14 18.01
CA LEU A 16 6.92 -11.11 17.37
C LEU A 16 7.43 -10.59 16.02
N PHE A 17 6.55 -10.06 15.17
CA PHE A 17 6.94 -9.47 13.90
C PHE A 17 7.96 -8.34 14.06
N LEU A 18 7.67 -7.38 14.95
CA LEU A 18 8.57 -6.24 15.20
C LEU A 18 9.90 -6.70 15.79
N PHE A 19 9.88 -7.64 16.73
CA PHE A 19 11.06 -8.25 17.31
C PHE A 19 11.92 -8.88 16.21
N PHE A 20 11.36 -9.79 15.40
CA PHE A 20 12.11 -10.43 14.32
C PHE A 20 12.64 -9.43 13.30
N SER A 21 11.84 -8.44 12.93
CA SER A 21 12.23 -7.40 11.98
C SER A 21 13.40 -6.56 12.51
N TYR A 22 13.37 -6.20 13.80
CA TYR A 22 14.42 -5.42 14.44
C TYR A 22 15.76 -6.16 14.48
N PHE A 23 15.74 -7.45 14.85
CA PHE A 23 16.98 -8.23 14.96
C PHE A 23 17.54 -8.64 13.60
N LYS A 24 16.69 -8.93 12.60
CA LYS A 24 17.16 -9.33 11.26
C LYS A 24 17.58 -8.13 10.42
N ASN A 25 16.85 -7.02 10.49
CA ASN A 25 17.01 -5.87 9.60
C ASN A 25 17.04 -4.56 10.40
N PRO A 26 18.02 -4.35 11.31
CA PRO A 26 18.07 -3.15 12.13
C PRO A 26 18.20 -1.86 11.30
N ALA A 27 18.68 -1.97 10.05
CA ALA A 27 18.80 -0.85 9.11
C ALA A 27 17.45 -0.17 8.84
N ILE A 28 16.33 -0.89 8.74
CA ILE A 28 15.02 -0.28 8.44
C ILE A 28 14.55 0.65 9.57
N PHE A 29 14.94 0.38 10.82
CA PHE A 29 14.58 1.20 11.98
C PHE A 29 15.52 2.39 12.18
N LYS A 30 16.76 2.27 11.70
CA LYS A 30 17.81 3.28 11.87
C LYS A 30 18.05 4.13 10.61
N TYR A 31 17.35 3.83 9.52
CA TYR A 31 17.50 4.53 8.26
C TYR A 31 17.25 6.03 8.45
N ARG A 32 18.07 6.83 7.77
CA ARG A 32 17.92 8.28 7.67
C ARG A 32 17.99 8.66 6.20
N PHE A 33 17.06 9.52 5.80
CA PHE A 33 17.03 10.05 4.44
C PHE A 33 18.29 10.85 4.13
N ASP A 34 18.85 10.63 2.93
CA ASP A 34 19.97 11.39 2.37
C ASP A 34 19.42 12.35 1.30
N ASP A 35 19.54 13.65 1.53
CA ASP A 35 19.07 14.68 0.60
C ASP A 35 19.75 14.59 -0.78
N LYS A 36 20.94 13.96 -0.87
CA LYS A 36 21.62 13.72 -2.14
C LYS A 36 20.83 12.77 -3.05
N LEU A 37 19.94 11.95 -2.50
CA LEU A 37 19.10 11.03 -3.27
C LEU A 37 18.26 11.76 -4.32
N VAL A 38 17.78 12.97 -4.01
CA VAL A 38 16.99 13.77 -4.96
C VAL A 38 17.86 14.26 -6.11
N SER A 39 19.08 14.74 -5.83
CA SER A 39 20.03 15.13 -6.88
C SER A 39 20.43 13.94 -7.75
N ASN A 40 20.57 12.77 -7.13
CA ASN A 40 20.83 11.50 -7.80
C ASN A 40 19.66 11.10 -8.71
N TYR A 41 18.42 11.27 -8.27
CA TYR A 41 17.24 11.00 -9.08
C TYR A 41 17.21 11.81 -10.38
N PHE A 42 17.58 13.10 -10.34
CA PHE A 42 17.67 13.94 -11.53
C PHE A 42 18.76 13.52 -12.55
N ARG A 43 19.64 12.59 -12.16
CA ARG A 43 20.68 11.99 -13.00
C ARG A 43 20.40 10.51 -13.32
N SER A 44 19.23 10.01 -12.91
CA SER A 44 18.90 8.59 -13.04
C SER A 44 18.45 8.20 -14.46
N GLN A 45 18.27 6.90 -14.68
CA GLN A 45 17.72 6.35 -15.92
C GLN A 45 16.28 6.80 -16.23
N ASP A 46 15.53 7.29 -15.24
CA ASP A 46 14.13 7.72 -15.38
C ASP A 46 13.99 9.14 -15.97
N ILE A 47 15.10 9.88 -16.06
CA ILE A 47 15.10 11.25 -16.58
C ILE A 47 15.47 11.24 -18.06
N GLU A 48 14.53 11.70 -18.88
CA GLU A 48 14.72 11.89 -20.31
C GLU A 48 15.71 13.04 -20.56
N ASP A 49 16.71 12.80 -21.41
CA ASP A 49 17.76 13.77 -21.72
C ASP A 49 17.97 13.85 -23.24
N LYS A 50 17.02 14.48 -23.92
CA LYS A 50 17.05 14.61 -25.39
C LYS A 50 18.24 15.41 -25.89
N GLU A 51 18.83 16.24 -25.04
CA GLU A 51 19.91 17.16 -25.38
C GLU A 51 21.28 16.66 -24.90
N ASP A 52 21.36 15.41 -24.39
CA ASP A 52 22.59 14.78 -23.89
C ASP A 52 23.36 15.66 -22.88
N LYS A 53 22.63 16.36 -22.01
CA LYS A 53 23.17 17.26 -20.98
C LYS A 53 23.67 16.50 -19.74
N ILE A 54 23.11 15.33 -19.46
CA ILE A 54 23.42 14.50 -18.30
C ILE A 54 24.57 13.56 -18.67
N LYS A 55 25.80 14.02 -18.46
CA LYS A 55 27.02 13.25 -18.80
C LYS A 55 27.37 12.13 -17.82
N ASP A 56 26.78 12.14 -16.63
CA ASP A 56 27.17 11.30 -15.49
C ASP A 56 25.99 10.54 -14.90
N ARG A 57 25.26 9.82 -15.77
CA ARG A 57 24.08 9.04 -15.38
C ARG A 57 24.43 7.98 -14.32
N ILE A 58 23.50 7.81 -13.39
CA ILE A 58 23.58 6.79 -12.35
C ILE A 58 22.37 5.87 -12.43
N PHE A 59 22.55 4.62 -12.02
CA PHE A 59 21.44 3.70 -11.89
C PHE A 59 20.87 3.78 -10.48
N LEU A 60 19.57 4.01 -10.38
CA LEU A 60 18.84 3.94 -9.11
C LEU A 60 17.89 2.74 -9.10
N SER A 61 17.77 2.10 -7.94
CA SER A 61 16.74 1.08 -7.71
C SER A 61 15.33 1.69 -7.67
N ASP A 62 14.31 0.85 -7.86
CA ASP A 62 12.90 1.26 -7.70
C ASP A 62 12.63 1.86 -6.32
N SER A 63 13.26 1.29 -5.27
CA SER A 63 13.15 1.83 -3.89
C SER A 63 13.66 3.26 -3.79
N GLU A 64 14.79 3.55 -4.43
CA GLU A 64 15.40 4.88 -4.46
C GLU A 64 14.56 5.87 -5.28
N ILE A 65 14.04 5.44 -6.44
CA ILE A 65 13.16 6.25 -7.29
C ILE A 65 11.86 6.59 -6.57
N TYR A 66 11.20 5.61 -5.95
CA TYR A 66 9.93 5.81 -5.24
C TYR A 66 10.11 6.70 -4.01
N LEU A 67 11.23 6.58 -3.30
CA LEU A 67 11.56 7.46 -2.18
C LEU A 67 11.85 8.89 -2.65
N ALA A 68 12.69 9.07 -3.67
CA ALA A 68 13.03 10.39 -4.20
C ALA A 68 11.80 11.14 -4.72
N THR A 69 10.99 10.48 -5.56
CA THR A 69 9.76 11.06 -6.10
C THR A 69 8.71 11.27 -5.02
N GLY A 70 8.56 10.34 -4.08
CA GLY A 70 7.69 10.53 -2.93
C GLY A 70 8.03 11.77 -2.10
N TYR A 71 9.32 11.99 -1.84
CA TYR A 71 9.80 13.19 -1.15
C TYR A 71 9.50 14.48 -1.92
N LEU A 72 9.71 14.49 -3.24
CA LEU A 72 9.34 15.62 -4.11
C LEU A 72 7.84 15.90 -4.05
N TYR A 73 6.99 14.88 -4.16
CA TYR A 73 5.53 15.04 -4.09
C TYR A 73 5.10 15.61 -2.74
N ALA A 74 5.68 15.12 -1.64
CA ALA A 74 5.38 15.62 -0.30
C ALA A 74 5.82 17.07 -0.10
N LYS A 75 6.79 17.57 -0.88
CA LYS A 75 7.17 18.99 -0.95
C LYS A 75 6.29 19.83 -1.89
N GLY A 76 5.34 19.21 -2.59
CA GLY A 76 4.37 19.88 -3.46
C GLY A 76 4.72 19.85 -4.95
N GLU A 77 5.70 19.04 -5.35
CA GLU A 77 5.94 18.80 -6.77
C GLU A 77 4.80 18.00 -7.41
N ASP A 78 4.59 18.23 -8.70
CA ASP A 78 3.51 17.61 -9.46
C ASP A 78 3.77 16.10 -9.72
N PRO A 79 2.91 15.19 -9.24
CA PRO A 79 3.11 13.75 -9.41
C PRO A 79 3.01 13.28 -10.86
N THR A 80 2.44 14.09 -11.76
CA THR A 80 2.39 13.77 -13.21
C THR A 80 3.71 14.01 -13.92
N LYS A 81 4.66 14.71 -13.29
CA LYS A 81 5.96 15.06 -13.89
C LYS A 81 7.09 14.10 -13.54
N PHE A 82 7.03 13.41 -12.40
CA PHE A 82 8.11 12.55 -11.92
C PHE A 82 7.59 11.14 -11.70
N ASN A 83 8.20 10.13 -12.34
CA ASN A 83 7.83 8.70 -12.24
C ASN A 83 6.30 8.46 -12.31
N PHE A 84 5.59 9.09 -13.26
CA PHE A 84 4.13 9.06 -13.38
C PHE A 84 3.57 7.68 -13.80
N GLN A 85 4.43 6.75 -14.19
CA GLN A 85 4.07 5.38 -14.60
C GLN A 85 3.36 4.60 -13.48
N HIS A 86 3.61 4.96 -12.23
CA HIS A 86 2.94 4.41 -11.06
C HIS A 86 2.14 5.48 -10.33
N PRO A 87 0.88 5.18 -9.93
CA PRO A 87 0.06 6.07 -9.12
C PRO A 87 0.75 6.55 -7.83
N PRO A 88 0.44 7.75 -7.32
CA PRO A 88 1.32 8.42 -6.38
C PRO A 88 1.04 8.14 -4.89
N LEU A 89 -0.05 7.45 -4.52
CA LEU A 89 -0.48 7.32 -3.10
C LEU A 89 0.65 6.86 -2.17
N VAL A 90 1.30 5.74 -2.50
CA VAL A 90 2.29 5.12 -1.61
C VAL A 90 3.58 5.93 -1.58
N LYS A 91 3.94 6.56 -2.70
CA LYS A 91 5.07 7.49 -2.77
C LYS A 91 4.83 8.73 -1.90
N TYR A 92 3.61 9.30 -1.91
CA TYR A 92 3.23 10.35 -0.95
C TYR A 92 3.45 9.90 0.49
N LEU A 93 3.03 8.68 0.85
CA LEU A 93 3.25 8.14 2.19
C LEU A 93 4.76 8.04 2.52
N PHE A 94 5.60 7.57 1.60
CA PHE A 94 7.06 7.54 1.80
C PHE A 94 7.63 8.93 2.01
N GLY A 95 7.21 9.91 1.20
CA GLY A 95 7.63 11.31 1.32
C GLY A 95 7.22 11.92 2.65
N PHE A 96 5.95 11.79 3.05
CA PHE A 96 5.47 12.32 4.33
C PHE A 96 6.16 11.63 5.52
N ALA A 97 6.33 10.31 5.49
CA ALA A 97 7.05 9.60 6.55
C ALA A 97 8.52 10.06 6.64
N THR A 98 9.13 10.39 5.50
CA THR A 98 10.46 10.99 5.45
C THR A 98 10.48 12.38 6.08
N LEU A 99 9.53 13.26 5.74
CA LEU A 99 9.47 14.62 6.29
C LEU A 99 9.17 14.66 7.79
N PHE A 100 8.23 13.83 8.27
CA PHE A 100 7.78 13.85 9.66
C PHE A 100 8.66 13.00 10.60
N PHE A 101 9.13 11.84 10.14
CA PHE A 101 9.87 10.89 10.99
C PHE A 101 11.33 10.70 10.59
N GLY A 102 11.77 11.28 9.47
CA GLY A 102 13.13 11.08 8.94
C GLY A 102 13.37 9.68 8.38
N ASN A 103 12.34 8.82 8.32
CA ASN A 103 12.47 7.42 7.94
C ASN A 103 11.22 6.92 7.16
N PRO A 104 11.34 6.64 5.85
CA PRO A 104 10.23 6.14 5.02
C PRO A 104 9.80 4.70 5.36
N TYR A 105 10.66 3.89 5.98
CA TYR A 105 10.36 2.48 6.26
C TYR A 105 9.23 2.28 7.27
N TRP A 106 8.84 3.31 8.01
CA TRP A 106 7.64 3.26 8.85
C TRP A 106 6.39 2.95 8.04
N VAL A 107 6.33 3.35 6.77
CA VAL A 107 5.23 3.01 5.86
C VAL A 107 5.19 1.51 5.58
N GLN A 108 6.34 0.88 5.34
CA GLN A 108 6.40 -0.58 5.13
C GLN A 108 6.03 -1.37 6.37
N ILE A 109 6.52 -0.93 7.54
CA ILE A 109 6.16 -1.56 8.82
C ILE A 109 4.65 -1.43 9.06
N PHE A 110 4.06 -0.27 8.78
CA PHE A 110 2.62 -0.05 8.88
C PHE A 110 1.83 -1.00 7.97
N PHE A 111 2.18 -1.10 6.69
CA PHE A 111 1.49 -1.99 5.77
C PHE A 111 1.68 -3.48 6.13
N ALA A 112 2.87 -3.89 6.59
CA ALA A 112 3.08 -5.26 7.04
C ALA A 112 2.21 -5.61 8.26
N LEU A 113 2.15 -4.74 9.28
CA LEU A 113 1.28 -4.93 10.44
C LEU A 113 -0.19 -4.97 10.03
N PHE A 114 -0.60 -4.08 9.10
CA PHE A 114 -1.97 -4.06 8.63
C PHE A 114 -2.31 -5.32 7.83
N LEU A 115 -1.39 -5.83 7.00
CA LEU A 115 -1.55 -7.09 6.29
C LEU A 115 -1.72 -8.27 7.26
N ILE A 116 -0.90 -8.36 8.30
CA ILE A 116 -1.02 -9.37 9.36
C ILE A 116 -2.40 -9.30 10.03
N PHE A 117 -2.88 -8.10 10.35
CA PHE A 117 -4.22 -7.91 10.91
C PHE A 117 -5.32 -8.39 9.95
N LEU A 118 -5.24 -8.04 8.68
CA LEU A 118 -6.23 -8.44 7.68
C LEU A 118 -6.20 -9.95 7.43
N THR A 119 -5.03 -10.59 7.45
CA THR A 119 -4.89 -12.06 7.38
C THR A 119 -5.56 -12.73 8.56
N TYR A 120 -5.36 -12.21 9.78
CA TYR A 120 -6.06 -12.68 10.97
C TYR A 120 -7.58 -12.54 10.80
N LEU A 121 -8.04 -11.36 10.38
CA LEU A 121 -9.45 -11.05 10.24
C LEU A 121 -10.12 -11.98 9.21
N LEU A 122 -9.50 -12.16 8.03
CA LEU A 122 -10.00 -13.07 7.00
C LEU A 122 -10.04 -14.51 7.53
N GLY A 123 -8.97 -15.00 8.15
CA GLY A 123 -8.93 -16.35 8.73
C GLY A 123 -10.06 -16.57 9.75
N LYS A 124 -10.34 -15.55 10.57
CA LYS A 124 -11.42 -15.61 11.56
C LYS A 124 -12.80 -15.60 10.91
N MET A 125 -13.00 -14.82 9.86
CA MET A 125 -14.28 -14.73 9.15
C MET A 125 -14.57 -15.97 8.29
N ALA A 126 -13.55 -16.49 7.60
CA ALA A 126 -13.66 -17.66 6.73
C ALA A 126 -13.89 -18.95 7.52
N PHE A 127 -13.07 -19.21 8.54
CA PHE A 127 -13.09 -20.50 9.25
C PHE A 127 -13.86 -20.46 10.56
N LYS A 128 -14.24 -19.27 11.06
CA LYS A 128 -14.86 -19.04 12.37
C LYS A 128 -14.02 -19.50 13.57
N LYS A 129 -12.84 -20.07 13.34
CA LYS A 129 -11.89 -20.57 14.34
C LYS A 129 -10.76 -19.57 14.56
N ARG A 130 -10.41 -19.34 15.83
CA ARG A 130 -9.40 -18.34 16.22
C ARG A 130 -7.98 -18.85 15.99
N GLU A 131 -7.82 -20.14 16.18
CA GLU A 131 -6.58 -20.89 16.05
C GLU A 131 -6.08 -20.81 14.61
N VAL A 132 -6.99 -20.98 13.65
CA VAL A 132 -6.68 -20.86 12.21
C VAL A 132 -6.24 -19.43 11.86
N ALA A 133 -6.95 -18.42 12.36
CA ALA A 133 -6.60 -17.01 12.15
C ALA A 133 -5.20 -16.68 12.73
N PHE A 134 -4.92 -17.16 13.93
CA PHE A 134 -3.64 -16.99 14.60
C PHE A 134 -2.50 -17.67 13.82
N LEU A 135 -2.68 -18.95 13.45
CA LEU A 135 -1.68 -19.70 12.70
C LEU A 135 -1.40 -19.08 11.32
N ALA A 136 -2.43 -18.64 10.59
CA ALA A 136 -2.26 -17.97 9.31
C ALA A 136 -1.45 -16.68 9.43
N SER A 137 -1.73 -15.89 10.48
CA SER A 137 -0.99 -14.64 10.75
C SER A 137 0.45 -14.92 11.18
N LEU A 138 0.66 -15.98 11.97
CA LEU A 138 1.99 -16.40 12.40
C LEU A 138 2.83 -16.90 11.22
N PHE A 139 2.26 -17.69 10.31
CA PHE A 139 2.94 -18.11 9.08
C PHE A 139 3.33 -16.91 8.21
N LEU A 140 2.45 -15.91 8.10
CA LEU A 140 2.78 -14.67 7.39
C LEU A 140 3.96 -13.92 8.03
N VAL A 141 4.08 -13.89 9.36
CA VAL A 141 5.25 -13.28 10.04
C VAL A 141 6.57 -13.99 9.69
N PHE A 142 6.52 -15.31 9.47
CA PHE A 142 7.70 -16.08 9.11
C PHE A 142 7.98 -16.13 7.61
N ASP A 143 7.05 -15.68 6.78
CA ASP A 143 7.16 -15.66 5.34
C ASP A 143 8.39 -14.84 4.86
N PRO A 144 9.29 -15.42 4.03
CA PRO A 144 10.44 -14.71 3.51
C PRO A 144 10.06 -13.52 2.62
N LEU A 145 9.01 -13.64 1.82
CA LEU A 145 8.60 -12.60 0.88
C LEU A 145 8.10 -11.36 1.62
N LEU A 146 7.36 -11.51 2.74
CA LEU A 146 7.01 -10.38 3.58
C LEU A 146 8.27 -9.69 4.14
N LYS A 147 9.27 -10.47 4.58
CA LYS A 147 10.52 -9.93 5.13
C LYS A 147 11.34 -9.17 4.10
N ASP A 148 11.39 -9.66 2.87
CA ASP A 148 12.10 -8.99 1.78
C ASP A 148 11.36 -7.71 1.35
N ASN A 149 10.03 -7.73 1.35
CA ASN A 149 9.24 -6.56 1.00
C ASN A 149 9.33 -5.42 2.02
N ILE A 150 9.55 -5.70 3.31
CA ILE A 150 9.70 -4.63 4.31
C ILE A 150 11.08 -3.96 4.30
N THR A 151 12.09 -4.58 3.68
CA THR A 151 13.43 -4.02 3.56
C THR A 151 13.62 -3.17 2.30
N GLN A 152 12.63 -3.16 1.42
CA GLN A 152 12.62 -2.38 0.19
C GLN A 152 11.45 -1.38 0.21
N LEU A 153 11.62 -0.20 -0.38
CA LEU A 153 10.56 0.82 -0.45
C LEU A 153 9.69 0.61 -1.69
N LEU A 154 9.20 -0.62 -1.89
CA LEU A 154 8.34 -1.00 -3.02
C LEU A 154 6.86 -0.69 -2.74
N LEU A 155 6.06 -0.59 -3.80
CA LEU A 155 4.63 -0.28 -3.73
C LEU A 155 3.77 -1.54 -3.42
N ASP A 156 4.36 -2.73 -3.50
CA ASP A 156 3.69 -4.04 -3.36
C ASP A 156 3.00 -4.27 -2.01
N PRO A 157 3.59 -3.92 -0.85
CA PRO A 157 2.93 -4.17 0.44
C PRO A 157 1.59 -3.45 0.58
N ALA A 158 1.53 -2.20 0.11
CA ALA A 158 0.30 -1.43 0.08
C ALA A 158 -0.76 -2.06 -0.85
N GLN A 159 -0.34 -2.47 -2.05
CA GLN A 159 -1.22 -3.17 -3.00
C GLN A 159 -1.79 -4.46 -2.38
N ALA A 160 -0.96 -5.25 -1.69
CA ALA A 160 -1.39 -6.48 -1.01
C ALA A 160 -2.41 -6.20 0.11
N VAL A 161 -2.15 -5.18 0.93
CA VAL A 161 -3.06 -4.73 2.00
C VAL A 161 -4.42 -4.32 1.42
N PHE A 162 -4.43 -3.40 0.45
CA PHE A 162 -5.70 -2.92 -0.10
C PHE A 162 -6.43 -4.00 -0.90
N SER A 163 -5.71 -4.94 -1.53
CA SER A 163 -6.31 -6.09 -2.21
C SER A 163 -7.02 -7.00 -1.21
N LEU A 164 -6.34 -7.37 -0.13
CA LEU A 164 -6.92 -8.23 0.91
C LEU A 164 -8.08 -7.54 1.63
N PHE A 165 -7.94 -6.24 1.91
CA PHE A 165 -9.01 -5.48 2.53
C PHE A 165 -10.23 -5.41 1.61
N TYR A 166 -10.04 -5.15 0.32
CA TYR A 166 -11.11 -5.15 -0.67
C TYR A 166 -11.78 -6.52 -0.79
N ILE A 167 -11.02 -7.62 -0.80
CA ILE A 167 -11.58 -8.99 -0.78
C ILE A 167 -12.48 -9.19 0.44
N ILE A 168 -12.03 -8.81 1.64
CA ILE A 168 -12.82 -8.94 2.87
C ILE A 168 -14.13 -8.15 2.76
N LEU A 169 -14.05 -6.89 2.30
CA LEU A 169 -15.23 -6.03 2.16
C LEU A 169 -16.20 -6.55 1.10
N ALA A 170 -15.70 -6.96 -0.06
CA ALA A 170 -16.53 -7.38 -1.17
C ALA A 170 -17.22 -8.73 -0.91
N LEU A 171 -16.61 -9.61 -0.09
CA LEU A 171 -17.19 -10.91 0.26
C LEU A 171 -18.11 -10.86 1.48
N TYR A 172 -17.75 -10.11 2.52
CA TYR A 172 -18.46 -10.15 3.80
C TYR A 172 -19.28 -8.90 4.11
N PHE A 173 -19.01 -7.78 3.42
CA PHE A 173 -19.73 -6.51 3.58
C PHE A 173 -20.13 -5.90 2.22
N PRO A 174 -20.73 -6.67 1.30
CA PRO A 174 -20.94 -6.24 -0.10
C PRO A 174 -21.87 -5.03 -0.27
N ASN A 175 -22.71 -4.75 0.72
CA ASN A 175 -23.68 -3.65 0.68
C ASN A 175 -23.09 -2.30 1.11
N ASN A 176 -21.87 -2.28 1.67
CA ASN A 176 -21.23 -1.02 2.07
C ASN A 176 -20.44 -0.43 0.89
N PHE A 177 -21.16 0.13 -0.08
CA PHE A 177 -20.55 0.66 -1.32
C PHE A 177 -19.54 1.77 -1.05
N LEU A 178 -19.74 2.58 0.00
CA LEU A 178 -18.84 3.68 0.33
C LEU A 178 -17.47 3.14 0.75
N LEU A 179 -17.43 2.22 1.71
CA LEU A 179 -16.19 1.64 2.19
C LEU A 179 -15.51 0.77 1.12
N ASN A 180 -16.27 -0.01 0.36
CA ASN A 180 -15.75 -0.77 -0.77
C ASN A 180 -15.13 0.15 -1.82
N GLY A 181 -15.80 1.25 -2.18
CA GLY A 181 -15.33 2.23 -3.15
C GLY A 181 -14.06 2.97 -2.68
N VAL A 182 -13.99 3.37 -1.41
CA VAL A 182 -12.78 4.01 -0.85
C VAL A 182 -11.59 3.07 -0.90
N VAL A 183 -11.75 1.82 -0.45
CA VAL A 183 -10.65 0.83 -0.47
C VAL A 183 -10.26 0.46 -1.90
N LEU A 184 -11.22 0.38 -2.82
CA LEU A 184 -10.94 0.17 -4.25
C LEU A 184 -10.19 1.36 -4.86
N GLY A 185 -10.53 2.60 -4.49
CA GLY A 185 -9.80 3.79 -4.90
C GLY A 185 -8.37 3.81 -4.38
N LEU A 186 -8.15 3.46 -3.10
CA LEU A 186 -6.82 3.26 -2.52
C LEU A 186 -6.03 2.20 -3.29
N LEU A 187 -6.68 1.09 -3.63
CA LEU A 187 -6.10 -0.01 -4.39
C LEU A 187 -5.74 0.37 -5.84
N PHE A 188 -6.52 1.24 -6.50
CA PHE A 188 -6.15 1.79 -7.80
C PHE A 188 -4.98 2.77 -7.69
N ALA A 189 -4.93 3.54 -6.60
CA ALA A 189 -3.93 4.56 -6.37
C ALA A 189 -2.59 4.02 -5.84
N SER A 190 -2.48 2.74 -5.46
CA SER A 190 -1.28 2.21 -4.80
C SER A 190 -0.12 1.78 -5.73
N LYS A 191 -0.39 1.02 -6.81
CA LYS A 191 0.68 0.50 -7.69
C LYS A 191 0.29 0.38 -9.16
N PHE A 192 -0.77 -0.37 -9.46
CA PHE A 192 -1.18 -0.64 -10.84
C PHE A 192 -2.68 -0.88 -10.97
N TRP A 193 -3.38 0.02 -11.66
CA TRP A 193 -4.84 0.02 -11.74
C TRP A 193 -5.42 -1.23 -12.42
N SER A 194 -4.70 -1.84 -13.37
CA SER A 194 -5.23 -3.01 -14.09
C SER A 194 -5.26 -4.27 -13.23
N SER A 195 -4.29 -4.46 -12.33
CA SER A 195 -4.27 -5.59 -11.39
C SER A 195 -5.48 -5.54 -10.45
N SER A 196 -5.83 -4.33 -10.02
CA SER A 196 -7.01 -4.05 -9.22
C SER A 196 -8.31 -4.30 -9.98
N LEU A 197 -8.39 -3.94 -11.27
CA LEU A 197 -9.55 -4.26 -12.12
C LEU A 197 -9.73 -5.77 -12.29
N LEU A 198 -8.63 -6.50 -12.55
CA LEU A 198 -8.66 -7.96 -12.64
C LEU A 198 -9.19 -8.57 -11.33
N LEU A 199 -8.76 -8.07 -10.18
CA LEU A 199 -9.28 -8.51 -8.88
C LEU A 199 -10.79 -8.28 -8.75
N VAL A 200 -11.29 -7.10 -9.13
CA VAL A 200 -12.73 -6.81 -9.10
C VAL A 200 -13.51 -7.77 -10.01
N VAL A 201 -13.01 -8.01 -11.23
CA VAL A 201 -13.62 -8.97 -12.16
C VAL A 201 -13.64 -10.38 -11.55
N PHE A 202 -12.54 -10.86 -10.98
CA PHE A 202 -12.50 -12.19 -10.37
C PHE A 202 -13.47 -12.31 -9.18
N ILE A 203 -13.56 -11.30 -8.31
CA ILE A 203 -14.51 -11.31 -7.20
C ILE A 203 -15.96 -11.30 -7.71
N PHE A 204 -16.25 -10.50 -8.74
CA PHE A 204 -17.57 -10.48 -9.38
C PHE A 204 -17.94 -11.85 -9.96
N LEU A 205 -17.03 -12.47 -10.73
CA LEU A 205 -17.23 -13.80 -11.30
C LEU A 205 -17.40 -14.87 -10.20
N TYR A 206 -16.58 -14.82 -9.16
CA TYR A 206 -16.68 -15.71 -8.00
C TYR A 206 -18.05 -15.61 -7.32
N ARG A 207 -18.52 -14.39 -7.01
CA ARG A 207 -19.84 -14.19 -6.37
C ARG A 207 -20.99 -14.64 -7.27
N LYS A 208 -20.94 -14.29 -8.56
CA LYS A 208 -22.01 -14.60 -9.51
C LYS A 208 -22.11 -16.09 -9.82
N PHE A 209 -20.99 -16.77 -10.08
CA PHE A 209 -20.99 -18.14 -10.59
C PHE A 209 -20.80 -19.20 -9.51
N LEU A 210 -19.96 -18.95 -8.51
CA LEU A 210 -19.66 -19.95 -7.46
C LEU A 210 -20.58 -19.79 -6.24
N ILE A 211 -20.76 -18.57 -5.74
CA ILE A 211 -21.69 -18.31 -4.62
C ILE A 211 -23.14 -18.25 -5.10
N LYS A 212 -23.38 -17.95 -6.39
CA LYS A 212 -24.71 -17.74 -6.99
C LYS A 212 -25.48 -16.60 -6.29
N GLU A 213 -24.76 -15.60 -5.81
CA GLU A 213 -25.33 -14.43 -5.17
C GLU A 213 -25.99 -13.52 -6.21
N LYS A 214 -27.15 -12.94 -5.87
CA LYS A 214 -27.76 -11.90 -6.70
C LYS A 214 -26.90 -10.64 -6.61
N VAL A 215 -26.21 -10.31 -7.70
CA VAL A 215 -25.32 -9.15 -7.72
C VAL A 215 -26.12 -7.84 -7.70
N ASP A 216 -25.79 -6.98 -6.74
CA ASP A 216 -26.27 -5.61 -6.69
C ASP A 216 -25.41 -4.71 -7.59
N TYR A 217 -25.82 -4.59 -8.85
CA TYR A 217 -25.12 -3.76 -9.83
C TYR A 217 -25.11 -2.26 -9.47
N LYS A 218 -26.12 -1.78 -8.72
CA LYS A 218 -26.19 -0.38 -8.29
C LYS A 218 -25.07 -0.06 -7.30
N ASN A 219 -24.95 -0.87 -6.25
CA ASN A 219 -23.90 -0.68 -5.26
C ASN A 219 -22.50 -0.90 -5.84
N MET A 220 -22.35 -1.84 -6.79
CA MET A 220 -21.11 -2.03 -7.50
C MET A 220 -20.73 -0.78 -8.31
N PHE A 221 -21.66 -0.21 -9.08
CA PHE A 221 -21.45 1.01 -9.85
C PHE A 221 -21.12 2.21 -8.94
N LEU A 222 -21.84 2.38 -7.83
CA LEU A 222 -21.54 3.43 -6.84
C LEU A 222 -20.14 3.27 -6.24
N SER A 223 -19.71 2.04 -5.95
CA SER A 223 -18.35 1.76 -5.46
C SER A 223 -17.29 2.19 -6.48
N PHE A 224 -17.52 1.93 -7.77
CA PHE A 224 -16.63 2.40 -8.84
C PHE A 224 -16.59 3.92 -8.96
N LEU A 225 -17.71 4.61 -8.82
CA LEU A 225 -17.74 6.08 -8.81
C LEU A 225 -16.92 6.64 -7.64
N VAL A 226 -17.13 6.11 -6.42
CA VAL A 226 -16.33 6.50 -5.25
C VAL A 226 -14.85 6.23 -5.48
N ALA A 227 -14.50 5.04 -6.00
CA ALA A 227 -13.12 4.67 -6.31
C ALA A 227 -12.48 5.63 -7.34
N PHE A 228 -13.23 6.02 -8.38
CA PHE A 228 -12.77 6.97 -9.39
C PHE A 228 -12.46 8.32 -8.77
N PHE A 229 -13.39 8.92 -8.02
CA PHE A 229 -13.14 10.22 -7.37
C PHE A 229 -11.99 10.16 -6.39
N TYR A 230 -11.89 9.07 -5.63
CA TYR A 230 -10.80 8.89 -4.69
C TYR A 230 -9.46 8.75 -5.41
N PHE A 231 -9.38 7.96 -6.49
CA PHE A 231 -8.18 7.86 -7.32
C PHE A 231 -7.76 9.21 -7.93
N GLN A 232 -8.72 9.96 -8.48
CA GLN A 232 -8.46 11.29 -9.05
C GLN A 232 -7.95 12.29 -8.03
N SER A 233 -8.37 12.19 -6.77
CA SER A 233 -7.92 13.10 -5.71
C SER A 233 -6.40 13.07 -5.48
N TYR A 234 -5.72 11.94 -5.76
CA TYR A 234 -4.27 11.81 -5.65
C TYR A 234 -3.48 12.32 -6.85
N LEU A 235 -4.14 12.43 -8.02
CA LEU A 235 -3.56 13.02 -9.22
C LEU A 235 -3.74 14.53 -9.25
N TYR A 236 -4.69 15.06 -8.48
CA TYR A 236 -4.96 16.49 -8.46
C TYR A 236 -3.80 17.23 -7.79
N GLN A 237 -3.16 18.10 -8.58
CA GLN A 237 -1.95 18.83 -8.20
C GLN A 237 -2.13 19.57 -6.87
N ASP A 238 -3.31 20.10 -6.55
CA ASP A 238 -3.53 20.87 -5.31
C ASP A 238 -3.85 20.01 -4.06
N PHE A 239 -3.81 18.68 -4.14
CA PHE A 239 -4.01 17.83 -2.96
C PHE A 239 -3.04 18.17 -1.82
N HIS A 240 -1.81 18.58 -2.15
CA HIS A 240 -0.81 18.99 -1.16
C HIS A 240 -1.11 20.35 -0.51
N LYS A 241 -1.92 21.23 -1.12
CA LYS A 241 -2.30 22.52 -0.52
C LYS A 241 -3.18 22.33 0.73
N LEU A 242 -3.85 21.17 0.87
CA LEU A 242 -4.61 20.82 2.06
C LEU A 242 -3.75 20.50 3.28
N TRP A 243 -2.45 20.19 3.07
CA TRP A 243 -1.53 19.71 4.11
C TRP A 243 -0.36 20.65 4.37
N ARG A 244 -0.34 21.85 3.76
CA ARG A 244 0.63 22.88 4.16
C ARG A 244 0.24 23.40 5.54
N PRO A 245 1.07 23.17 6.59
CA PRO A 245 0.97 24.03 7.75
C PRO A 245 1.40 25.43 7.29
N PHE A 246 0.71 26.44 7.81
CA PHE A 246 1.03 27.86 7.63
C PHE A 246 2.54 28.15 7.68
#